data_AF-A0AAU1AMY1-F1
#
_entry.id   AF-A0AAU1AMY1-F1
#
_cell.length_a   1.000
_cell.length_b   1.000
_cell.length_c   1.000
_cell.angle_alpha   90.00
_cell.angle_beta   90.00
_cell.angle_gamma   90.00
#
_symmetry.space_group_name_H-M   'P 1'
#
loop_
_entity.id
_entity.type
_entity.pdbx_description
1 polymer ?
#
loop_
_entity_poly.entity_id
_entity_poly.type
_entity_poly.pdbx_seq_one_letter_code
_entity_poly.pdbx_strand_id
1 'polypeptide(L)'
;MGRGRCRRTNAARRAAAVMARLEPRRDRIAPRQRMRVGHHGVLPTDLVTRNRRVAEAALRPWTPVFTHGDLQITHVFVDVDEITGLIGWSEAAQGDALYDLATLTLGHEEHLGDVVAGYGTDVDLDVIRAWWSLRSLRTVRWLVEPGFDPSSPGCEVDELRSRM
;
A
#
# COMPACT_ATOMS: atom_id res chain seq x y z
N MET A 1 -55.63 -7.64 -3.91
CA MET A 1 -54.72 -6.87 -3.03
C MET A 1 -53.48 -7.69 -2.74
N GLY A 2 -52.37 -7.41 -3.41
CA GLY A 2 -51.15 -8.22 -3.40
C GLY A 2 -50.23 -7.93 -2.21
N ARG A 3 -49.56 -8.96 -1.70
CA ARG A 3 -48.47 -8.84 -0.71
C ARG A 3 -47.15 -9.24 -1.38
N GLY A 4 -46.39 -8.25 -1.82
CA GLY A 4 -45.01 -8.44 -2.28
C GLY A 4 -44.07 -8.69 -1.10
N ARG A 5 -43.78 -9.97 -0.81
CA ARG A 5 -42.69 -10.34 0.12
C ARG A 5 -41.40 -10.58 -0.65
N CYS A 6 -40.48 -9.63 -0.47
CA CYS A 6 -39.04 -9.80 -0.30
C CYS A 6 -38.28 -10.76 -1.25
N ARG A 7 -37.82 -10.23 -2.39
CA ARG A 7 -36.73 -10.83 -3.19
C ARG A 7 -35.32 -10.49 -2.67
N ARG A 8 -35.17 -9.62 -1.66
CA ARG A 8 -33.86 -9.13 -1.16
C ARG A 8 -33.15 -10.10 -0.19
N THR A 9 -33.86 -11.05 0.44
CA THR A 9 -33.28 -11.97 1.43
C THR A 9 -32.51 -13.16 0.84
N ASN A 10 -32.72 -13.48 -0.44
CA ASN A 10 -32.05 -14.62 -1.08
C ASN A 10 -30.66 -14.27 -1.65
N ALA A 11 -30.40 -13.02 -2.05
CA ALA A 11 -29.10 -12.61 -2.57
C ALA A 11 -28.04 -12.55 -1.46
N ALA A 12 -28.38 -11.95 -0.31
CA ALA A 12 -27.50 -11.89 0.86
C ALA A 12 -27.15 -13.28 1.42
N ARG A 13 -28.13 -14.20 1.43
CA ARG A 13 -27.90 -15.61 1.84
C ARG A 13 -27.02 -16.37 0.83
N ARG A 14 -27.11 -16.07 -0.46
CA ARG A 14 -26.24 -16.66 -1.49
C ARG A 14 -24.81 -16.13 -1.39
N ALA A 15 -24.62 -14.84 -1.14
CA ALA A 15 -23.30 -14.25 -0.91
C ALA A 15 -22.63 -14.83 0.35
N ALA A 16 -23.36 -14.93 1.46
CA ALA A 16 -22.87 -15.55 2.69
C ALA A 16 -22.51 -17.03 2.50
N ALA A 17 -23.27 -17.78 1.69
CA ALA A 17 -22.97 -19.18 1.37
C ALA A 17 -21.78 -19.37 0.41
N VAL A 18 -21.47 -18.37 -0.42
CA VAL A 18 -20.24 -18.36 -1.26
C VAL A 18 -19.02 -18.06 -0.38
N MET A 19 -19.12 -17.10 0.53
CA MET A 19 -18.04 -16.77 1.48
C MET A 19 -17.78 -17.90 2.49
N ALA A 20 -18.81 -18.62 2.92
CA ALA A 20 -18.68 -19.74 3.86
C ALA A 20 -18.16 -21.05 3.22
N ARG A 21 -18.11 -21.16 1.88
CA ARG A 21 -17.50 -22.30 1.17
C ARG A 21 -16.01 -22.12 0.92
N LEU A 22 -15.46 -20.95 1.22
CA LEU A 22 -14.03 -20.70 1.26
C LEU A 22 -13.51 -21.08 2.64
N GLU A 23 -13.47 -22.38 2.94
CA GLU A 23 -12.62 -22.91 4.00
C GLU A 23 -11.21 -22.34 3.81
N PRO A 24 -10.56 -21.80 4.87
CA PRO A 24 -9.24 -21.24 4.74
C PRO A 24 -8.31 -22.39 4.41
N ARG A 25 -7.70 -22.37 3.22
CA ARG A 25 -6.57 -23.23 2.90
C ARG A 25 -5.42 -22.87 3.84
N ARG A 26 -5.44 -23.47 5.03
CA ARG A 26 -4.26 -23.70 5.85
C ARG A 26 -3.41 -24.71 5.08
N ASP A 27 -2.59 -24.21 4.16
CA ASP A 27 -1.27 -24.76 3.89
C ASP A 27 -0.51 -23.93 2.85
N ARG A 28 0.79 -23.75 3.16
CA ARG A 28 1.86 -23.10 2.39
C ARG A 28 1.98 -21.59 2.53
N ILE A 29 2.36 -21.16 3.73
CA ILE A 29 3.42 -20.16 3.86
C ILE A 29 4.64 -20.76 3.15
N ALA A 30 4.93 -20.31 1.94
CA ALA A 30 6.17 -20.64 1.25
C ALA A 30 7.35 -20.27 2.17
N PRO A 31 8.32 -21.16 2.38
CA PRO A 31 9.43 -20.87 3.26
C PRO A 31 10.34 -19.82 2.61
N ARG A 32 10.52 -18.69 3.32
CA ARG A 32 11.72 -17.84 3.24
C ARG A 32 12.16 -17.47 1.82
N GLN A 33 11.52 -16.46 1.21
CA GLN A 33 12.27 -15.57 0.34
C GLN A 33 13.23 -14.76 1.21
N ARG A 34 14.38 -15.37 1.50
CA ARG A 34 15.55 -14.72 2.07
C ARG A 34 15.85 -13.53 1.15
N MET A 35 15.67 -12.32 1.67
CA MET A 35 15.96 -11.07 0.96
C MET A 35 17.44 -11.08 0.52
N ARG A 36 17.72 -11.50 -0.71
CA ARG A 36 19.00 -11.27 -1.37
C ARG A 36 18.98 -9.82 -1.84
N VAL A 37 19.53 -8.93 -1.02
CA VAL A 37 20.09 -7.68 -1.56
C VAL A 37 21.57 -7.92 -1.63
N GLY A 38 22.05 -8.21 -2.83
CA GLY A 38 23.45 -8.49 -3.11
C GLY A 38 23.70 -8.43 -4.61
N HIS A 39 24.47 -7.42 -5.01
CA HIS A 39 25.19 -7.28 -6.28
C HIS A 39 24.41 -6.95 -7.57
N HIS A 40 23.28 -6.27 -7.49
CA HIS A 40 22.86 -5.38 -8.57
C HIS A 40 23.21 -3.97 -8.12
N GLY A 41 24.30 -3.40 -8.64
CA GLY A 41 24.93 -2.14 -8.21
C GLY A 41 24.10 -0.87 -8.46
N VAL A 42 22.82 -0.89 -8.09
CA VAL A 42 21.85 0.19 -8.31
C VAL A 42 21.74 1.10 -7.08
N LEU A 43 21.87 0.55 -5.87
CA LEU A 43 21.82 1.32 -4.62
C LEU A 43 23.08 1.16 -3.77
N PRO A 44 23.61 2.24 -3.17
CA PRO A 44 24.65 2.18 -2.15
C PRO A 44 24.23 1.31 -0.94
N THR A 45 25.18 0.56 -0.37
CA THR A 45 24.89 -0.40 0.72
C THR A 45 24.42 0.29 2.00
N ASP A 46 24.99 1.45 2.30
CA ASP A 46 24.62 2.33 3.41
C ASP A 46 23.20 2.86 3.24
N LEU A 47 22.82 3.29 2.03
CA LEU A 47 21.46 3.75 1.71
C LEU A 47 20.42 2.65 1.96
N VAL A 48 20.72 1.42 1.51
CA VAL A 48 19.88 0.24 1.77
C VAL A 48 19.80 -0.06 3.27
N THR A 49 20.94 -0.05 3.96
CA THR A 49 21.01 -0.40 5.39
C THR A 49 20.22 0.58 6.25
N ARG A 50 20.35 1.88 6.00
CA ARG A 50 19.57 2.93 6.67
C ARG A 50 18.07 2.73 6.45
N ASN A 51 17.64 2.64 5.19
CA ASN A 51 16.21 2.54 4.87
C ASN A 51 15.59 1.23 5.37
N ARG A 52 16.36 0.15 5.50
CA ARG A 52 15.88 -1.07 6.18
C ARG A 52 15.58 -0.85 7.65
N ARG A 53 16.42 -0.11 8.38
CA ARG A 53 16.17 0.22 9.79
C ARG A 53 14.91 1.07 9.93
N VAL A 54 14.73 2.05 9.04
CA VAL A 54 13.50 2.88 9.02
C VAL A 54 12.28 2.01 8.73
N ALA A 55 12.37 1.11 7.73
CA ALA A 55 11.30 0.21 7.33
C ALA A 55 10.84 -0.79 8.42
N GLU A 56 11.64 -1.03 9.46
CA GLU A 56 11.25 -1.94 10.56
C GLU A 56 9.97 -1.47 11.26
N ALA A 57 9.77 -0.15 11.41
CA ALA A 57 8.57 0.39 12.05
C ALA A 57 7.29 0.10 11.24
N ALA A 58 7.37 -0.11 9.93
CA ALA A 58 6.22 -0.51 9.11
C ALA A 58 5.76 -1.95 9.38
N LEU A 59 6.66 -2.80 9.90
CA LEU A 59 6.39 -4.22 10.19
C LEU A 59 5.83 -4.46 11.59
N ARG A 60 5.51 -3.39 12.33
CA ARG A 60 4.82 -3.46 13.62
C ARG A 60 3.45 -4.17 13.49
N PRO A 61 2.90 -4.72 14.57
CA PRO A 61 1.50 -5.17 14.59
C PRO A 61 0.52 -4.00 14.43
N TRP A 62 -0.45 -4.11 13.52
CA TRP A 62 -1.50 -3.11 13.29
C TRP A 62 -2.88 -3.74 13.33
N THR A 63 -3.89 -2.92 13.62
CA THR A 63 -5.30 -3.32 13.54
C THR A 63 -5.74 -3.39 12.08
N PRO A 64 -6.20 -4.55 11.60
CA PRO A 64 -6.52 -4.67 10.19
C PRO A 64 -7.78 -3.95 9.74
N VAL A 65 -7.67 -3.28 8.60
CA VAL A 65 -8.79 -2.62 7.91
C VAL A 65 -8.84 -3.03 6.44
N PHE A 66 -9.95 -2.75 5.76
CA PHE A 66 -9.98 -2.85 4.31
C PHE A 66 -9.21 -1.67 3.71
N THR A 67 -8.18 -1.98 2.91
CA THR A 67 -7.28 -1.03 2.26
C THR A 67 -7.38 -1.15 0.75
N HIS A 68 -7.08 -0.07 0.05
CA HIS A 68 -6.93 -0.04 -1.41
C HIS A 68 -5.73 -0.89 -1.84
N GLY A 69 -4.63 -0.84 -1.08
CA GLY A 69 -3.43 -1.66 -1.32
C GLY A 69 -2.49 -1.10 -2.40
N ASP A 70 -2.93 -0.06 -3.11
CA ASP A 70 -2.11 0.67 -4.08
C ASP A 70 -2.67 2.09 -4.35
N LEU A 71 -2.99 2.83 -3.28
CA LEU A 71 -3.62 4.15 -3.38
C LEU A 71 -2.64 5.23 -3.88
N GLN A 72 -2.16 5.12 -5.11
CA GLN A 72 -1.30 6.11 -5.75
C GLN A 72 -2.13 7.30 -6.27
N ILE A 73 -1.53 8.48 -6.39
CA ILE A 73 -2.20 9.66 -6.95
C ILE A 73 -2.77 9.43 -8.36
N THR A 74 -2.15 8.55 -9.15
CA THR A 74 -2.59 8.15 -10.50
C THR A 74 -3.91 7.37 -10.49
N HIS A 75 -4.34 6.88 -9.33
CA HIS A 75 -5.62 6.20 -9.14
C HIS A 75 -6.75 7.14 -8.66
N VAL A 76 -6.44 8.42 -8.42
CA VAL A 76 -7.40 9.43 -7.95
C VAL A 76 -7.85 10.30 -9.13
N PHE A 77 -9.15 10.32 -9.41
CA PHE A 77 -9.75 11.25 -10.36
C PHE A 77 -10.24 12.49 -9.64
N VAL A 78 -9.97 13.64 -10.24
CA VAL A 78 -10.38 14.96 -9.74
C VAL A 78 -11.11 15.73 -10.82
N ASP A 79 -12.12 16.50 -10.42
CA ASP A 79 -12.73 17.55 -11.23
C ASP A 79 -12.63 18.86 -10.48
N VAL A 80 -11.85 19.81 -11.02
CA VAL A 80 -11.49 21.10 -10.41
C VAL A 80 -10.95 20.98 -8.98
N ASP A 81 -11.83 20.91 -7.99
CA ASP A 81 -11.55 20.85 -6.55
C ASP A 81 -12.21 19.66 -5.83
N GLU A 82 -12.85 18.75 -6.57
CA GLU A 82 -13.53 17.57 -6.03
C GLU A 82 -12.88 16.26 -6.49
N ILE A 83 -12.70 15.32 -5.55
CA ILE A 83 -12.34 13.93 -5.89
C ILE A 83 -13.59 13.24 -6.45
N THR A 84 -13.54 12.84 -7.72
CA THR A 84 -14.68 12.23 -8.42
C THR A 84 -14.60 10.71 -8.49
N GLY A 85 -13.45 10.11 -8.19
CA GLY A 85 -13.33 8.65 -8.17
C GLY A 85 -11.99 8.11 -7.72
N LEU A 86 -12.02 6.85 -7.27
CA LEU A 86 -10.85 6.02 -7.00
C LEU A 86 -10.93 4.74 -7.84
N ILE A 87 -9.87 4.41 -8.56
CA ILE A 87 -9.77 3.22 -9.43
C ILE A 87 -8.60 2.32 -9.03
N GLY A 88 -8.45 1.14 -9.64
CA GLY A 88 -7.26 0.29 -9.39
C GLY A 88 -7.40 -0.63 -8.17
N TRP A 89 -8.61 -1.11 -7.87
CA TRP A 89 -8.92 -1.93 -6.69
C TRP A 89 -8.43 -3.39 -6.74
N SER A 90 -7.54 -3.77 -7.67
CA SER A 90 -7.09 -5.17 -7.79
C SER A 90 -6.27 -5.65 -6.59
N GLU A 91 -5.57 -4.74 -5.93
CA GLU A 91 -4.75 -5.01 -4.74
C GLU A 91 -5.53 -4.84 -3.43
N ALA A 92 -6.82 -4.52 -3.51
CA ALA A 92 -7.62 -4.21 -2.34
C ALA A 92 -7.82 -5.43 -1.44
N ALA A 93 -7.39 -5.30 -0.19
CA ALA A 93 -7.36 -6.39 0.77
C ALA A 93 -7.34 -5.86 2.21
N GLN A 94 -7.33 -6.79 3.16
CA GLN A 94 -7.07 -6.47 4.56
C GLN A 94 -5.61 -5.99 4.74
N GLY A 95 -5.42 -4.77 5.26
CA GLY A 95 -4.12 -4.10 5.32
C GLY A 95 -4.01 -3.07 6.46
N ASP A 96 -2.83 -2.45 6.57
CA ASP A 96 -2.57 -1.32 7.46
C ASP A 96 -3.12 -0.04 6.83
N ALA A 97 -3.99 0.68 7.52
CA ALA A 97 -4.51 1.97 7.05
C ALA A 97 -3.41 2.96 6.66
N LEU A 98 -2.29 2.96 7.40
CA LEU A 98 -1.19 3.87 7.15
C LEU A 98 -0.43 3.55 5.87
N TYR A 99 -0.56 2.34 5.32
CA TYR A 99 0.05 1.98 4.05
C TYR A 99 -0.61 2.71 2.86
N ASP A 100 -1.93 2.91 2.87
CA ASP A 100 -2.63 3.67 1.83
C ASP A 100 -2.27 5.17 1.91
N LEU A 101 -2.22 5.74 3.12
CA LEU A 101 -1.77 7.12 3.32
C LEU A 101 -0.33 7.33 2.87
N ALA A 102 0.56 6.39 3.22
CA ALA A 102 1.95 6.42 2.76
C ALA A 102 2.03 6.31 1.24
N THR A 103 1.25 5.43 0.61
CA THR A 103 1.26 5.28 -0.85
C THR A 103 0.76 6.54 -1.55
N LEU A 104 -0.28 7.19 -1.03
CA LEU A 104 -0.86 8.41 -1.60
C LEU A 104 0.11 9.60 -1.54
N THR A 105 0.98 9.63 -0.53
CA THR A 105 1.89 10.74 -0.25
C THR A 105 3.35 10.45 -0.62
N LEU A 106 3.64 9.28 -1.18
CA LEU A 106 4.97 8.92 -1.68
C LEU A 106 5.35 9.88 -2.83
N GLY A 107 6.52 10.52 -2.75
CA GLY A 107 6.90 11.56 -3.73
C GLY A 107 6.43 12.98 -3.37
N HIS A 108 5.57 13.11 -2.35
CA HIS A 108 4.80 14.33 -2.07
C HIS A 108 4.70 14.61 -0.57
N GLU A 109 5.85 14.59 0.13
CA GLU A 109 5.90 14.84 1.57
C GLU A 109 5.34 16.22 1.95
N GLU A 110 5.47 17.21 1.07
CA GLU A 110 4.91 18.55 1.23
C GLU A 110 3.39 18.55 1.45
N HIS A 111 2.68 17.52 0.97
CA HIS A 111 1.23 17.37 1.10
C HIS A 111 0.81 16.41 2.21
N LEU A 112 1.76 15.73 2.87
CA LEU A 112 1.45 14.78 3.94
C LEU A 112 0.68 15.45 5.10
N GLY A 113 1.05 16.69 5.44
CA GLY A 113 0.36 17.44 6.50
C GLY A 113 -1.13 17.67 6.19
N ASP A 114 -1.44 18.04 4.96
CA ASP A 114 -2.83 18.28 4.52
C ASP A 114 -3.64 16.98 4.51
N VAL A 115 -3.05 15.89 4.02
CA VAL A 115 -3.69 14.56 4.02
C VAL A 115 -3.98 14.08 5.44
N VAL A 116 -3.01 14.21 6.36
CA VAL A 116 -3.20 13.81 7.77
C VAL A 116 -4.25 14.67 8.46
N ALA A 117 -4.25 15.98 8.23
CA ALA A 117 -5.28 16.88 8.75
C ALA A 117 -6.69 16.48 8.25
N GLY A 118 -6.80 16.12 6.96
CA GLY A 118 -8.05 15.64 6.37
C GLY A 118 -8.47 14.24 6.83
N TYR A 119 -7.52 13.36 7.17
CA TYR A 119 -7.79 12.00 7.66
C TYR A 119 -8.52 11.99 9.01
N GLY A 120 -8.30 13.04 9.83
CA GLY A 120 -9.13 13.33 11.00
C GLY A 120 -8.83 12.50 12.25
N THR A 121 -7.75 11.71 12.26
CA THR A 121 -7.27 10.97 13.44
C THR A 121 -5.76 11.13 13.57
N ASP A 122 -5.23 10.88 14.77
CA ASP A 122 -3.79 10.84 14.99
C ASP A 122 -3.13 9.77 14.09
N VAL A 123 -2.16 10.21 13.29
CA VAL A 123 -1.38 9.36 12.38
C VAL A 123 0.06 9.34 12.86
N ASP A 124 0.61 8.13 13.00
CA ASP A 124 2.03 7.93 13.28
C ASP A 124 2.86 8.19 12.01
N LEU A 125 3.48 9.37 11.95
CA LEU A 125 4.29 9.78 10.79
C LEU A 125 5.56 8.94 10.62
N ASP A 126 6.08 8.32 11.68
CA ASP A 126 7.25 7.45 11.56
C ASP A 126 6.86 6.13 10.89
N VAL A 127 5.63 5.65 11.08
CA VAL A 127 5.09 4.51 10.31
C VAL A 127 4.86 4.87 8.85
N ILE A 128 4.38 6.08 8.54
CA ILE A 128 4.26 6.56 7.14
C ILE A 128 5.63 6.51 6.44
N ARG A 129 6.65 7.08 7.09
CA ARG A 129 8.03 7.10 6.58
C ARG A 129 8.61 5.70 6.42
N ALA A 130 8.32 4.82 7.37
CA ALA A 130 8.71 3.42 7.31
C ALA A 130 8.08 2.70 6.11
N TRP A 131 6.80 2.97 5.81
CA TRP A 131 6.14 2.45 4.63
C TRP A 131 6.75 2.99 3.33
N TRP A 132 7.11 4.28 3.25
CA TRP A 132 7.86 4.82 2.11
C TRP A 132 9.18 4.08 1.89
N SER A 133 10.00 3.94 2.93
CA SER A 133 11.27 3.19 2.83
C SER A 133 11.05 1.74 2.40
N LEU A 134 10.06 1.05 2.98
CA LEU A 134 9.80 -0.36 2.66
C LEU A 134 9.30 -0.54 1.22
N ARG A 135 8.35 0.30 0.78
CA ARG A 135 7.81 0.29 -0.58
C ARG A 135 8.91 0.57 -1.59
N SER A 136 9.65 1.67 -1.42
CA SER A 136 10.73 2.05 -2.35
C SER A 136 11.83 0.99 -2.45
N LEU A 137 12.26 0.39 -1.33
CA LEU A 137 13.23 -0.72 -1.37
C LEU A 137 12.74 -1.94 -2.15
N ARG A 138 11.43 -2.25 -2.10
CA ARG A 138 10.83 -3.36 -2.84
C ARG A 138 10.67 -3.02 -4.31
N THR A 139 10.19 -1.82 -4.62
CA THR A 139 9.89 -1.40 -5.99
C THR A 139 11.14 -1.18 -6.82
N VAL A 140 12.25 -0.67 -6.24
CA VAL A 140 13.54 -0.57 -6.95
C VAL A 140 13.95 -1.90 -7.58
N ARG A 141 13.80 -3.01 -6.86
CA ARG A 141 14.10 -4.34 -7.42
C ARG A 141 13.17 -4.66 -8.59
N TRP A 142 11.87 -4.41 -8.44
CA TRP A 142 10.87 -4.70 -9.46
C TRP A 142 11.08 -3.87 -10.73
N LEU A 143 11.54 -2.62 -10.63
CA LEU A 143 11.82 -1.75 -11.79
C LEU A 143 13.07 -2.17 -12.56
N VAL A 144 14.11 -2.59 -11.84
CA VAL A 144 15.39 -3.01 -12.44
C VAL A 144 15.23 -4.32 -13.23
N GLU A 145 14.40 -5.25 -12.75
CA GLU A 145 14.18 -6.55 -13.41
C GLU A 145 13.76 -6.43 -14.90
N PRO A 146 12.79 -5.59 -15.29
CA PRO A 146 12.44 -5.28 -16.68
C PRO A 146 13.28 -4.16 -17.33
N GLY A 147 14.27 -3.58 -16.64
CA GLY A 147 15.22 -2.62 -17.21
C GLY A 147 14.84 -1.13 -17.10
N PHE A 148 13.92 -0.77 -16.21
CA PHE A 148 13.65 0.64 -15.90
C PHE A 148 14.75 1.20 -14.98
N ASP A 149 15.07 2.49 -15.13
CA ASP A 149 16.00 3.20 -14.24
C ASP A 149 15.25 3.76 -13.02
N PRO A 150 15.41 3.16 -11.82
CA PRO A 150 14.76 3.64 -10.61
C PRO A 150 15.35 4.96 -10.08
N SER A 151 16.43 5.46 -10.69
CA SER A 151 17.08 6.73 -10.36
C SER A 151 16.59 7.90 -11.21
N SER A 152 15.60 7.65 -12.08
CA SER A 152 14.94 8.72 -12.82
C SER A 152 14.29 9.72 -11.85
N PRO A 153 14.23 11.03 -12.18
CA PRO A 153 13.65 12.02 -11.29
C PRO A 153 12.23 11.65 -10.85
N GLY A 154 11.99 11.66 -9.53
CA GLY A 154 10.72 11.29 -8.92
C GLY A 154 10.48 9.78 -8.74
N CYS A 155 11.46 8.94 -9.12
CA CYS A 155 11.41 7.51 -8.82
C CYS A 155 11.95 7.20 -7.42
N GLU A 156 11.89 5.92 -7.05
CA GLU A 156 12.05 5.39 -5.72
C GLU A 156 13.44 5.63 -5.11
N VAL A 157 14.47 5.86 -5.92
CA VAL A 157 15.79 6.25 -5.38
C VAL A 157 15.76 7.66 -4.78
N ASP A 158 14.98 8.58 -5.34
CA ASP A 158 14.83 9.93 -4.78
C ASP A 158 14.14 9.85 -3.41
N GLU A 159 13.10 9.03 -3.29
CA GLU A 159 12.44 8.76 -2.00
C GLU A 159 13.38 8.14 -0.96
N LEU A 160 14.26 7.22 -1.35
CA LEU A 160 15.22 6.63 -0.43
C LEU A 160 16.28 7.64 0.04
N ARG A 161 16.54 8.69 -0.75
CA ARG A 161 17.53 9.76 -0.51
C ARG A 161 16.95 11.00 0.16
N SER A 162 15.65 11.28 0.01
CA SER A 162 14.99 12.53 0.43
C SER A 162 15.13 12.86 1.93
N ARG A 163 15.61 11.89 2.72
CA ARG A 163 15.81 12.00 4.17
C ARG A 163 17.23 11.65 4.61
N MET A 164 18.22 11.78 3.72
CA MET A 164 19.64 11.76 4.06
C MET A 164 20.06 12.97 4.87
#